data_AF-A0A520QIK4-F1
#
_entry.id   AF-A0A520QIK4-F1
#
_cell.length_a   1.000
_cell.length_b   1.000
_cell.length_c   1.000
_cell.angle_alpha   90.00
_cell.angle_beta   90.00
_cell.angle_gamma   90.00
#
_symmetry.space_group_name_H-M   'P 1'
#
loop_
_entity.id
_entity.type
_entity.pdbx_description
1 polymer ?
#
loop_
_entity_poly.entity_id
_entity_poly.type
_entity_poly.pdbx_seq_one_letter_code
_entity_poly.pdbx_strand_id
1 'polypeptide(L)'
;MLLDITYQSITWQVVLFSFVGAINTAIDFIIYNLLTKKMPRIPSNICSTSIAMAFSFSANFFVFQPTALNTYDQATKFILVTATSLYIIQNLAIYITTNIWNSPSRTAYTLINKINPTKNWSESFISKNTVKLIATGCSLIWNFLWYRFYVYQ
;
A
#
# COMPACT_ATOMS: atom_id res chain seq x y z
N MET A 1 -21.33 13.43 32.97
CA MET A 1 -21.57 12.97 31.59
C MET A 1 -20.24 13.05 30.86
N LEU A 2 -19.40 12.04 31.07
CA LEU A 2 -18.11 11.92 30.38
C LEU A 2 -18.43 11.43 28.97
N LEU A 3 -18.09 12.24 27.97
CA LEU A 3 -18.08 11.81 26.58
C LEU A 3 -17.08 10.66 26.49
N ASP A 4 -17.59 9.43 26.41
CA ASP A 4 -16.84 8.30 25.86
C ASP A 4 -16.53 8.68 24.41
N ILE A 5 -15.40 9.37 24.20
CA ILE A 5 -14.77 9.50 22.89
C ILE A 5 -14.34 8.09 22.56
N THR A 6 -15.24 7.32 21.95
CA THR A 6 -14.96 5.97 21.48
C THR A 6 -13.93 6.08 20.38
N TYR A 7 -12.65 6.00 20.75
CA TYR A 7 -11.57 5.82 19.80
C TYR A 7 -11.92 4.64 18.92
N GLN A 8 -11.92 4.88 17.61
CA GLN A 8 -12.21 3.85 16.64
C GLN A 8 -11.29 2.64 16.86
N SER A 9 -11.87 1.44 16.95
CA SER A 9 -11.11 0.23 17.26
C SER A 9 -10.02 0.00 16.22
N ILE A 10 -8.86 -0.51 16.65
CA ILE A 10 -7.72 -0.77 15.77
C ILE A 10 -8.15 -1.67 14.60
N THR A 11 -8.91 -2.73 14.89
CA THR A 11 -9.42 -3.66 13.87
C THR A 11 -10.24 -2.93 12.81
N TRP A 12 -11.10 -2.00 13.21
CA TRP A 12 -11.93 -1.25 12.27
C TRP A 12 -11.09 -0.28 11.43
N GLN A 13 -10.07 0.36 12.01
CA GLN A 13 -9.12 1.17 11.24
C GLN A 13 -8.35 0.33 10.22
N VAL A 14 -7.91 -0.89 10.57
CA VAL A 14 -7.23 -1.79 9.62
C VAL A 14 -8.14 -2.15 8.46
N VAL A 15 -9.42 -2.46 8.73
CA VAL A 15 -10.41 -2.77 7.69
C VAL A 15 -10.61 -1.57 6.77
N LEU A 16 -10.86 -0.38 7.32
CA LEU A 16 -11.06 0.83 6.51
C LEU A 16 -9.79 1.21 5.74
N PHE A 17 -8.62 1.13 6.36
CA PHE A 17 -7.34 1.40 5.70
C PHE A 17 -7.12 0.47 4.51
N SER A 18 -7.42 -0.82 4.67
CA SER A 18 -7.31 -1.81 3.60
C SER A 18 -8.30 -1.51 2.47
N PHE A 19 -9.53 -1.12 2.81
CA PHE A 19 -10.56 -0.75 1.85
C PHE A 19 -10.21 0.52 1.06
N VAL A 20 -9.74 1.55 1.76
CA VAL A 20 -9.21 2.80 1.16
C VAL A 20 -8.03 2.49 0.25
N GLY A 21 -7.11 1.62 0.67
CA GLY A 21 -5.98 1.17 -0.15
C GLY A 21 -6.43 0.48 -1.44
N ALA A 22 -7.42 -0.40 -1.37
CA ALA A 22 -7.98 -1.08 -2.54
C ALA A 22 -8.64 -0.09 -3.52
N ILE A 23 -9.44 0.84 -3.02
CA ILE A 23 -10.05 1.90 -3.84
C ILE A 23 -8.97 2.79 -4.47
N ASN A 24 -7.94 3.15 -3.70
CA ASN A 24 -6.83 3.95 -4.19
C ASN A 24 -6.14 3.29 -5.39
N THR A 25 -5.84 1.99 -5.30
CA THR A 25 -5.27 1.23 -6.42
C THR A 25 -6.22 1.16 -7.61
N ALA A 26 -7.53 0.99 -7.38
CA ALA A 26 -8.52 0.99 -8.45
C ALA A 26 -8.59 2.35 -9.17
N ILE A 27 -8.59 3.45 -8.42
CA ILE A 27 -8.55 4.82 -8.97
C ILE A 27 -7.30 5.02 -9.83
N ASP A 28 -6.12 4.69 -9.29
CA ASP A 28 -4.84 4.81 -10.00
C ASP A 28 -4.89 4.06 -11.34
N PHE A 29 -5.33 2.80 -11.30
CA PHE A 29 -5.40 1.96 -12.51
C PHE A 29 -6.43 2.48 -13.52
N ILE A 30 -7.63 2.89 -13.08
CA ILE A 30 -8.67 3.42 -13.98
C ILE A 30 -8.17 4.70 -14.66
N ILE A 31 -7.66 5.66 -13.89
CA ILE A 31 -7.19 6.94 -14.43
C ILE A 31 -5.99 6.72 -15.36
N TYR A 32 -5.03 5.88 -14.98
CA TYR A 32 -3.88 5.54 -15.82
C TYR A 32 -4.31 4.99 -17.19
N ASN A 33 -5.24 4.03 -17.21
CA ASN A 33 -5.73 3.43 -18.46
C ASN A 33 -6.56 4.41 -19.31
N LEU A 34 -7.23 5.39 -18.70
CA LEU A 34 -7.95 6.44 -19.43
C LEU A 34 -6.98 7.46 -20.04
N LEU A 35 -5.95 7.86 -19.29
CA LEU A 35 -4.97 8.87 -19.73
C LEU A 35 -4.01 8.33 -20.79
N THR A 36 -3.60 7.06 -20.68
CA THR A 36 -2.71 6.42 -21.67
C THR A 36 -3.31 6.32 -23.07
N LYS A 37 -4.63 6.47 -23.22
CA LYS A 37 -5.31 6.60 -24.53
C LYS A 37 -5.01 7.94 -25.23
N LYS A 38 -4.64 8.98 -24.48
CA LYS A 38 -4.47 10.35 -24.96
C LYS A 38 -3.04 10.89 -24.77
N MET A 39 -2.24 10.24 -23.94
CA MET A 39 -0.94 10.75 -23.47
C MET A 39 0.08 9.61 -23.27
N PRO A 40 1.40 9.86 -23.36
CA PRO A 40 2.42 8.85 -23.06
C PRO A 40 2.35 8.29 -21.64
N ARG A 41 2.99 7.13 -21.43
CA ARG A 41 2.89 6.33 -20.19
C ARG A 41 3.39 7.06 -18.94
N ILE A 42 4.54 7.71 -19.01
CA ILE A 42 5.18 8.37 -17.85
C ILE A 42 4.29 9.49 -17.29
N PRO A 43 3.89 10.51 -18.07
CA PRO A 43 3.03 11.58 -17.54
C PRO A 43 1.62 11.07 -17.15
N SER A 44 1.12 10.00 -17.79
CA SER A 44 -0.13 9.34 -17.36
C SER A 44 0.01 8.73 -15.97
N ASN A 45 1.13 8.06 -15.69
CA ASN A 45 1.43 7.49 -14.38
C ASN A 45 1.57 8.58 -13.32
N ILE A 46 2.29 9.66 -13.61
CA ILE A 46 2.45 10.77 -12.66
C ILE A 46 1.09 11.36 -12.29
N CYS A 47 0.23 11.61 -13.28
CA CYS A 47 -1.10 12.20 -13.04
C CYS A 47 -2.03 11.25 -12.26
N SER A 48 -2.12 9.98 -12.68
CA SER A 48 -2.94 8.96 -11.99
C SER A 48 -2.49 8.73 -10.55
N THR A 49 -1.20 8.53 -10.32
CA THR A 49 -0.66 8.32 -8.98
C THR A 49 -0.85 9.56 -8.10
N SER A 50 -0.75 10.77 -8.65
CA SER A 50 -1.00 11.99 -7.89
C SER A 50 -2.47 12.11 -7.44
N ILE A 51 -3.42 11.79 -8.32
CA ILE A 51 -4.86 11.81 -7.99
C ILE A 51 -5.18 10.73 -6.96
N ALA A 52 -4.62 9.52 -7.13
CA ALA A 52 -4.77 8.44 -6.16
C ALA A 52 -4.20 8.86 -4.80
N MET A 53 -2.96 9.39 -4.74
CA MET A 53 -2.36 9.89 -3.50
C MET A 53 -3.21 10.97 -2.81
N ALA A 54 -3.78 11.91 -3.56
CA ALA A 54 -4.67 12.94 -3.01
C ALA A 54 -5.95 12.33 -2.41
N PHE A 55 -6.55 11.34 -3.10
CA PHE A 55 -7.66 10.56 -2.57
C PHE A 55 -7.26 9.82 -1.28
N SER A 56 -6.13 9.10 -1.30
CA SER A 56 -5.64 8.34 -0.14
C SER A 56 -5.41 9.25 1.06
N PHE A 57 -4.74 10.39 0.87
CA PHE A 57 -4.51 11.35 1.94
C PHE A 57 -5.83 11.84 2.56
N SER A 58 -6.81 12.17 1.72
CA SER A 58 -8.13 12.64 2.16
C SER A 58 -8.95 11.54 2.84
N ALA A 59 -8.97 10.34 2.26
CA ALA A 59 -9.72 9.20 2.76
C ALA A 59 -9.19 8.73 4.13
N ASN A 60 -7.88 8.83 4.36
CA ASN A 60 -7.26 8.45 5.62
C ASN A 60 -7.66 9.36 6.80
N PHE A 61 -8.16 10.59 6.57
CA PHE A 61 -8.78 11.38 7.65
C PHE A 61 -10.01 10.68 8.24
N PHE A 62 -10.81 10.01 7.41
CA PHE A 62 -11.96 9.23 7.88
C PHE A 62 -11.55 7.94 8.57
N VAL A 63 -10.40 7.37 8.19
CA VAL A 63 -9.86 6.15 8.80
C VAL A 63 -9.32 6.41 10.20
N PHE A 64 -8.52 7.47 10.36
CA PHE A 64 -7.76 7.72 11.59
C PHE A 64 -8.37 8.77 12.51
N GLN A 65 -9.28 9.62 11.99
CA GLN A 65 -10.01 10.64 12.76
C GLN A 65 -9.09 11.48 13.67
N PRO A 66 -8.15 12.26 13.09
CA PRO A 66 -7.17 13.01 13.87
C PRO A 66 -7.83 14.01 14.82
N THR A 67 -7.20 14.24 15.97
CA THR A 67 -7.74 15.12 17.02
C THR A 67 -7.65 16.60 16.61
N ALA A 68 -6.66 16.95 15.78
CA ALA A 68 -6.46 18.28 15.24
C ALA A 68 -6.27 18.26 13.72
N LEU A 69 -6.79 19.28 13.04
CA LEU A 69 -6.64 19.44 11.60
C LEU A 69 -5.50 20.43 11.32
N ASN A 70 -4.32 19.90 10.96
CA ASN A 70 -3.24 20.68 10.37
C ASN A 70 -2.83 20.02 9.05
N THR A 71 -3.63 20.33 8.02
CA THR A 71 -3.54 19.65 6.72
C THR A 71 -2.17 19.76 6.07
N TYR A 72 -1.46 20.88 6.25
CA TYR A 72 -0.13 21.07 5.67
C TYR A 72 0.89 20.12 6.31
N ASP A 73 0.99 20.13 7.65
CA ASP A 73 1.87 19.24 8.39
C ASP A 73 1.53 17.76 8.14
N GLN A 74 0.24 17.43 8.14
CA GLN A 74 -0.26 16.08 7.85
C GLN A 74 0.09 15.64 6.42
N ALA A 75 -0.02 16.51 5.42
CA ALA A 75 0.35 16.20 4.04
C ALA A 75 1.85 15.95 3.91
N THR A 76 2.69 16.78 4.55
CA THR A 76 4.15 16.58 4.54
C THR A 76 4.53 15.26 5.19
N LYS A 77 3.97 14.95 6.36
CA LYS A 77 4.20 13.67 7.05
C LYS A 77 3.71 12.48 6.23
N PHE A 78 2.54 12.59 5.60
CA PHE A 78 1.99 11.56 4.72
C PHE A 78 2.92 11.27 3.54
N ILE A 79 3.40 12.30 2.84
CA ILE A 79 4.32 12.15 1.71
C ILE A 79 5.63 11.50 2.17
N LEU A 80 6.22 11.97 3.27
CA LEU A 80 7.46 11.41 3.82
C LEU A 80 7.33 9.93 4.17
N VAL A 81 6.25 9.57 4.87
CA VAL A 81 5.97 8.17 5.26
C VAL A 81 5.72 7.31 4.02
N THR A 82 4.91 7.79 3.07
CA THR A 82 4.60 7.07 1.81
C THR A 82 5.86 6.85 0.98
N ALA A 83 6.67 7.90 0.79
CA ALA A 83 7.90 7.82 0.01
C ALA A 83 8.89 6.85 0.67
N THR A 84 9.06 6.92 1.99
CA THR A 84 9.89 5.97 2.76
C THR A 84 9.41 4.54 2.55
N SER A 85 8.10 4.32 2.60
CA SER A 85 7.50 3.01 2.38
C SER A 85 7.80 2.46 0.99
N LEU A 86 7.61 3.28 -0.05
CA LEU A 86 7.81 2.89 -1.45
C LEU A 86 9.28 2.71 -1.82
N TYR A 87 10.16 3.61 -1.39
CA TYR A 87 11.55 3.63 -1.82
C TYR A 87 12.49 2.86 -0.88
N ILE A 88 12.20 2.80 0.41
CA ILE A 88 13.08 2.15 1.39
C ILE A 88 12.49 0.79 1.78
N ILE A 89 11.29 0.79 2.39
CA ILE A 89 10.73 -0.45 2.97
C ILE A 89 10.47 -1.51 1.90
N GLN A 90 9.83 -1.15 0.78
CA GLN A 90 9.58 -2.13 -0.29
C GLN A 90 10.88 -2.65 -0.91
N ASN A 91 11.84 -1.78 -1.25
CA ASN A 91 13.10 -2.22 -1.86
C ASN A 91 13.93 -3.08 -0.91
N LEU A 92 13.96 -2.73 0.39
CA LEU A 92 14.64 -3.54 1.40
C LEU A 92 13.97 -4.92 1.55
N ALA A 93 12.65 -4.98 1.64
CA ALA A 93 11.91 -6.24 1.71
C ALA A 93 12.17 -7.10 0.47
N ILE A 94 12.16 -6.50 -0.73
CA ILE A 94 12.49 -7.20 -1.98
C ILE A 94 13.92 -7.74 -1.92
N TYR A 95 14.89 -6.93 -1.53
CA TYR A 95 16.30 -7.32 -1.47
C TYR A 95 16.51 -8.49 -0.49
N ILE A 96 15.95 -8.40 0.72
CA ILE A 96 16.07 -9.44 1.74
C ILE A 96 15.45 -10.75 1.24
N THR A 97 14.22 -10.70 0.72
CA THR A 97 13.48 -11.91 0.30
C THR A 97 13.98 -12.52 -1.02
N THR A 98 14.78 -11.78 -1.79
CA THR A 98 15.39 -12.25 -3.05
C THR A 98 16.81 -12.78 -2.87
N ASN A 99 17.59 -12.21 -1.94
CA ASN A 99 19.03 -12.51 -1.84
C ASN A 99 19.43 -13.15 -0.52
N ILE A 100 18.77 -12.82 0.59
CA ILE A 100 19.17 -13.25 1.93
C ILE A 100 18.28 -14.41 2.40
N TRP A 101 16.97 -14.29 2.18
CA TRP A 101 15.98 -15.23 2.70
C TRP A 101 15.03 -15.69 1.59
N ASN A 102 15.48 -16.65 0.80
CA ASN A 102 14.74 -17.17 -0.37
C ASN A 102 13.65 -18.20 -0.01
N SER A 103 13.57 -18.57 1.27
CA SER A 103 12.64 -19.59 1.78
C SER A 103 11.16 -19.25 1.53
N PRO A 104 10.67 -18.00 1.73
CA PRO A 104 9.28 -17.65 1.46
C PRO A 104 8.90 -17.87 0.00
N SER A 105 9.76 -17.46 -0.94
CA SER A 105 9.53 -17.63 -2.38
C SER A 105 9.51 -19.11 -2.78
N ARG A 106 10.48 -19.90 -2.29
CA ARG A 106 10.56 -21.33 -2.56
C ARG A 106 9.36 -22.09 -2.00
N THR A 107 8.93 -21.74 -0.78
CA THR A 107 7.75 -22.32 -0.15
C THR A 107 6.49 -22.00 -0.94
N ALA A 108 6.30 -20.73 -1.32
CA ALA A 108 5.19 -20.31 -2.18
C ALA A 108 5.16 -21.07 -3.50
N TYR A 109 6.30 -21.24 -4.18
CA TYR A 109 6.40 -22.04 -5.39
C TYR A 109 5.93 -23.49 -5.18
N THR A 110 6.44 -24.16 -4.14
CA THR A 110 6.06 -25.57 -3.86
C THR A 110 4.58 -25.75 -3.51
N LEU A 111 3.95 -24.75 -2.89
CA LEU A 111 2.52 -24.79 -2.54
C LEU A 111 1.65 -24.50 -3.77
N ILE A 112 1.97 -23.44 -4.52
CA ILE A 112 1.21 -22.99 -5.69
C ILE A 112 1.31 -24.01 -6.83
N ASN A 113 2.47 -24.64 -7.03
CA ASN A 113 2.66 -25.61 -8.11
C ASN A 113 1.89 -26.94 -7.88
N LYS A 114 1.34 -27.16 -6.67
CA LYS A 114 0.46 -28.31 -6.37
C LYS A 114 -0.98 -28.10 -6.84
N ILE A 115 -1.36 -26.87 -7.18
CA ILE A 115 -2.72 -26.51 -7.58
C ILE A 115 -2.82 -26.60 -9.12
N ASN A 116 -3.77 -27.39 -9.65
CA ASN A 116 -3.88 -27.71 -11.08
C ASN A 116 -3.83 -26.50 -12.04
N PRO A 117 -4.61 -25.42 -11.84
CA PRO A 117 -4.57 -24.27 -12.74
C PRO A 117 -3.24 -23.49 -12.74
N THR A 118 -2.41 -23.63 -11.71
CA THR A 118 -1.15 -22.88 -11.54
C THR A 118 0.10 -23.73 -11.77
N LYS A 119 -0.07 -25.02 -12.09
CA LYS A 119 1.03 -25.97 -12.32
C LYS A 119 1.96 -25.60 -13.48
N ASN A 120 1.46 -24.85 -14.46
CA ASN A 120 2.23 -24.42 -15.63
C ASN A 120 2.91 -23.05 -15.44
N TRP A 121 2.79 -22.43 -14.26
CA TRP A 121 3.38 -21.12 -14.01
C TRP A 121 4.88 -21.26 -13.77
N SER A 122 5.67 -20.33 -14.32
CA SER A 122 7.12 -20.36 -14.15
C SER A 122 7.53 -20.01 -12.71
N GLU A 123 8.60 -20.63 -12.22
CA GLU A 123 9.17 -20.32 -10.90
C GLU A 123 9.54 -18.83 -10.78
N SER A 124 10.10 -18.26 -11.85
CA SER A 124 10.43 -16.83 -11.92
C SER A 124 9.19 -15.95 -11.74
N PHE A 125 8.05 -16.33 -12.34
CA PHE A 125 6.80 -15.60 -12.20
C PHE A 125 6.27 -15.67 -10.77
N ILE A 126 6.19 -16.86 -10.17
CA ILE A 126 5.70 -17.04 -8.79
C ILE A 126 6.61 -16.32 -7.80
N SER A 127 7.92 -16.44 -7.95
CA SER A 127 8.91 -15.80 -7.08
C SER A 127 8.79 -14.29 -7.07
N LYS A 128 8.76 -13.65 -8.26
CA LYS A 128 8.63 -12.19 -8.39
C LYS A 128 7.36 -11.66 -7.75
N ASN A 129 6.23 -12.33 -7.98
CA ASN A 129 4.95 -11.91 -7.40
C ASN A 129 4.92 -12.13 -5.88
N THR A 130 5.48 -13.24 -5.38
CA THR A 130 5.55 -13.53 -3.94
C THR A 130 6.38 -12.46 -3.22
N VAL A 131 7.57 -12.17 -3.72
CA VAL A 131 8.45 -11.13 -3.17
C VAL A 131 7.76 -9.77 -3.19
N LYS A 132 7.10 -9.41 -4.30
CA LYS A 132 6.38 -8.15 -4.40
C LYS A 132 5.19 -8.08 -3.43
N LEU A 133 4.46 -9.18 -3.23
CA LEU A 133 3.37 -9.25 -2.26
C LEU A 133 3.87 -9.06 -0.82
N ILE A 134 4.96 -9.71 -0.43
CA ILE A 134 5.57 -9.53 0.89
C ILE A 134 6.01 -8.07 1.09
N ALA A 135 6.70 -7.49 0.10
CA ALA A 135 7.14 -6.11 0.15
C ALA A 135 5.96 -5.12 0.29
N THR A 136 4.88 -5.35 -0.46
CA THR A 136 3.64 -4.57 -0.32
C THR A 136 3.05 -4.73 1.07
N GLY A 137 2.98 -5.95 1.62
CA GLY A 137 2.52 -6.20 2.99
C GLY A 137 3.33 -5.42 4.04
N CYS A 138 4.67 -5.48 3.98
CA CYS A 138 5.54 -4.69 4.85
C CYS A 138 5.28 -3.18 4.73
N SER A 139 5.09 -2.70 3.50
CA SER A 139 4.81 -1.28 3.22
C SER A 139 3.45 -0.83 3.75
N LEU A 140 2.43 -1.70 3.72
CA LEU A 140 1.11 -1.44 4.28
C LEU A 140 1.15 -1.39 5.81
N ILE A 141 1.87 -2.31 6.45
CA ILE A 141 2.07 -2.30 7.90
C ILE A 141 2.78 -1.01 8.33
N TRP A 142 3.86 -0.64 7.63
CA TRP A 142 4.56 0.62 7.88
C TRP A 142 3.62 1.83 7.76
N ASN A 143 2.90 1.94 6.63
CA ASN A 143 1.99 3.06 6.39
C ASN A 143 0.90 3.12 7.46
N PHE A 144 0.27 2.00 7.80
CA PHE A 144 -0.77 1.96 8.83
C PHE A 144 -0.27 2.48 10.18
N LEU A 145 0.88 1.97 10.64
CA LEU A 145 1.44 2.37 11.94
C LEU A 145 1.80 3.86 11.97
N TRP A 146 2.50 4.35 10.96
CA TRP A 146 2.93 5.75 10.93
C TRP A 146 1.78 6.71 10.63
N TYR A 147 0.77 6.29 9.87
CA TYR A 147 -0.42 7.12 9.68
C TYR A 147 -1.17 7.28 10.99
N ARG A 148 -1.39 6.18 11.72
CA ARG A 148 -2.07 6.20 13.01
C ARG A 148 -1.30 6.98 14.08
N PHE A 149 0.01 6.77 14.20
CA PHE A 149 0.79 7.26 15.34
C PHE A 149 1.61 8.51 15.05
N TYR A 150 1.62 9.04 13.84
CA TYR A 150 2.46 10.20 13.53
C TYR A 150 1.80 11.19 12.58
N VAL A 151 1.17 10.70 11.52
CA VAL A 151 0.50 11.57 10.55
C VAL A 151 -0.81 12.12 11.11
N TYR A 152 -1.72 11.25 11.55
CA TYR A 152 -3.09 11.61 11.91
C TYR A 152 -3.35 11.54 13.43
N GLN A 153 -2.41 12.07 14.24
CA GLN A 153 -2.67 12.29 15.67
C GLN A 153 -3.62 13.48 15.91
#